data_AF-A0A3D5TK50-F1
#
_entry.id   AF-A0A3D5TK50-F1
#
_cell.length_a   1.000
_cell.length_b   1.000
_cell.length_c   1.000
_cell.angle_alpha   90.00
_cell.angle_beta   90.00
_cell.angle_gamma   90.00
#
_symmetry.space_group_name_H-M   'P 1'
#
loop_
_entity.id
_entity.type
_entity.pdbx_description
1 polymer ?
#
loop_
_entity_poly.entity_id
_entity_poly.type
_entity_poly.pdbx_seq_one_letter_code
_entity_poly.pdbx_strand_id
1 'polypeptide(L)'
;MNIKTEGRIIRFGIILFWTLFWLLNVFDKFITKPTILWVGKDRLAQFIDYFASIGINNPIVASTILQLVILAEVIAFICLFIALIQFILKNHNKAQTFFFWGTLTGLIIFSFFSIGDQFFGDRHELLEHTTYWLALIISWGAYVYFPKRK
;
A
#
# COMPACT_ATOMS: atom_id res chain seq x y z
N MET A 1 11.84 -29.94 -3.23
CA MET A 1 10.94 -29.36 -2.22
C MET A 1 9.50 -29.77 -2.58
N ASN A 2 8.55 -29.84 -1.64
CA ASN A 2 7.17 -30.22 -1.99
C ASN A 2 6.40 -28.98 -2.46
N ILE A 3 5.63 -29.07 -3.55
CA ILE A 3 4.75 -28.03 -4.11
C ILE A 3 3.92 -27.32 -3.01
N LYS A 4 3.52 -28.04 -1.97
CA LYS A 4 2.77 -27.50 -0.82
C LYS A 4 3.62 -26.56 0.06
N THR A 5 4.89 -26.89 0.25
CA THR A 5 5.83 -26.04 0.98
C THR A 5 6.14 -24.78 0.18
N GLU A 6 6.33 -24.93 -1.13
CA GLU A 6 6.55 -23.80 -2.06
C GLU A 6 5.38 -22.82 -2.02
N GLY A 7 4.14 -23.32 -2.15
CA GLY A 7 2.93 -22.48 -2.06
C GLY A 7 2.81 -21.74 -0.71
N ARG A 8 3.22 -22.37 0.41
CA ARG A 8 3.23 -21.70 1.71
C ARG A 8 4.27 -20.59 1.78
N ILE A 9 5.47 -20.80 1.24
CA ILE A 9 6.54 -19.80 1.23
C ILE A 9 6.12 -18.60 0.36
N ILE A 10 5.56 -18.84 -0.82
CA ILE A 10 5.08 -17.78 -1.71
C ILE A 10 4.00 -16.96 -1.02
N ARG A 11 2.99 -17.61 -0.42
CA ARG A 11 1.92 -16.92 0.31
C ARG A 11 2.42 -16.09 1.48
N PHE A 12 3.39 -16.62 2.24
CA PHE A 12 4.03 -15.89 3.32
C PHE A 12 4.81 -14.68 2.79
N GLY A 13 5.62 -14.88 1.75
CA GLY A 13 6.41 -13.82 1.12
C GLY A 13 5.54 -12.68 0.59
N ILE A 14 4.41 -13.01 -0.04
CA ILE A 14 3.44 -12.01 -0.52
C ILE A 14 2.90 -11.16 0.64
N ILE A 15 2.39 -11.81 1.70
CA ILE A 15 1.84 -11.05 2.84
C ILE A 15 2.95 -10.21 3.49
N LEU A 16 4.13 -10.80 3.72
CA LEU A 16 5.25 -10.11 4.36
C LEU A 16 5.68 -8.89 3.54
N PHE A 17 5.84 -9.04 2.22
CA PHE A 17 6.21 -7.95 1.33
C PHE A 17 5.22 -6.80 1.44
N TRP A 18 3.91 -7.06 1.30
CA TRP A 18 2.90 -6.00 1.37
C TRP A 18 2.81 -5.37 2.76
N THR A 19 2.95 -6.15 3.83
CA THR A 19 3.00 -5.59 5.19
C THR A 19 4.17 -4.62 5.36
N LEU A 20 5.37 -4.98 4.89
CA LEU A 20 6.54 -4.11 4.95
C LEU A 20 6.38 -2.89 4.03
N PHE A 21 5.83 -3.07 2.84
CA PHE A 21 5.56 -1.97 1.91
C PHE A 21 4.65 -0.90 2.55
N TRP A 22 3.52 -1.30 3.14
CA TRP A 22 2.61 -0.36 3.79
C TRP A 22 3.19 0.22 5.08
N LEU A 23 3.96 -0.56 5.85
CA LEU A 23 4.69 -0.06 7.01
C LEU A 23 5.63 1.09 6.63
N LEU A 24 6.43 0.89 5.59
CA LEU A 24 7.38 1.90 5.10
C LEU A 24 6.65 3.13 4.55
N ASN A 25 5.52 2.97 3.85
CA ASN A 25 4.71 4.10 3.38
C ASN A 25 4.14 4.94 4.53
N VAL A 26 3.65 4.28 5.57
CA VAL A 26 3.15 4.95 6.78
C VAL A 26 4.31 5.70 7.46
N PHE A 27 5.47 5.07 7.65
CA PHE A 27 6.65 5.73 8.20
C PHE A 27 7.14 6.91 7.35
N ASP A 28 7.12 6.79 6.02
CA ASP A 28 7.51 7.87 5.09
C ASP A 28 6.69 9.15 5.34
N LYS A 29 5.41 9.01 5.65
CA LYS A 29 4.52 10.17 5.88
C LYS A 29 4.59 10.71 7.30
N PHE A 30 5.07 9.91 8.26
CA PHE A 30 5.40 10.40 9.61
C PHE A 30 6.76 11.12 9.64
N ILE A 31 7.72 10.69 8.82
CA ILE A 31 9.02 11.36 8.65
C ILE A 31 8.84 12.45 7.59
N THR A 32 8.29 13.58 8.02
CA THR A 32 7.89 14.69 7.12
C THR A 32 9.04 15.33 6.36
N LYS A 33 10.29 15.15 6.80
CA LYS A 33 11.47 15.77 6.17
C LYS A 33 12.59 14.75 5.94
N PRO A 34 13.39 14.93 4.87
CA PRO A 34 14.56 14.11 4.64
C PRO A 34 15.54 14.17 5.82
N THR A 35 16.05 13.02 6.25
CA THR A 35 17.11 12.87 7.24
C THR A 35 18.25 12.03 6.65
N ILE A 36 19.38 11.90 7.36
CA ILE A 36 20.53 11.09 6.92
C ILE A 36 20.14 9.63 6.60
N LEU A 37 19.18 9.07 7.35
CA LEU A 37 18.73 7.68 7.18
C LEU A 37 17.46 7.55 6.34
N TRP A 38 16.83 8.67 5.95
CA TRP A 38 15.55 8.69 5.25
C TRP A 38 15.52 9.81 4.22
N VAL A 39 15.86 9.49 2.96
CA VAL A 39 16.06 10.48 1.88
C VAL A 39 14.79 10.65 1.01
N GLY A 40 13.62 10.37 1.57
CA GLY A 40 12.32 10.49 0.90
C GLY A 40 11.93 11.94 0.58
N LYS A 41 10.90 12.14 -0.26
CA LYS A 41 10.35 13.47 -0.59
C LYS A 41 9.55 14.03 0.60
N ASP A 42 9.56 15.35 0.78
CA ASP A 42 8.60 16.03 1.66
C ASP A 42 7.19 15.92 1.05
N ARG A 43 6.38 14.99 1.57
CA ARG A 43 5.05 14.69 1.03
C ARG A 43 4.06 15.83 1.22
N LEU A 44 4.21 16.63 2.28
CA LEU A 44 3.32 17.77 2.49
C LEU A 44 3.61 18.87 1.45
N ALA A 45 4.88 19.18 1.23
CA ALA A 45 5.27 20.12 0.17
C ALA A 45 4.79 19.65 -1.21
N GLN A 46 5.00 18.36 -1.53
CA GLN A 46 4.54 17.76 -2.78
C GLN A 46 3.01 17.91 -2.98
N PHE A 47 2.22 17.64 -1.93
CA PHE A 47 0.77 17.81 -2.00
C PHE A 47 0.38 19.29 -2.18
N ILE A 48 1.03 20.23 -1.50
CA ILE A 48 0.77 21.66 -1.69
C ILE A 48 1.02 22.07 -3.15
N ASP A 49 2.11 21.61 -3.75
CA ASP A 49 2.44 21.89 -5.16
C ASP A 49 1.40 21.28 -6.13
N TYR A 50 0.95 20.05 -5.87
CA TYR A 50 -0.13 19.42 -6.64
C TYR A 50 -1.42 20.22 -6.61
N PHE A 51 -1.91 20.61 -5.44
CA PHE A 51 -3.13 21.39 -5.34
C PHE A 51 -2.98 22.79 -5.95
N ALA A 52 -1.81 23.42 -5.80
CA ALA A 52 -1.52 24.69 -6.46
C ALA A 52 -1.57 24.60 -7.99
N SER A 53 -1.11 23.48 -8.58
CA SER A 53 -1.11 23.26 -10.04
C SER A 53 -2.51 23.30 -10.68
N ILE A 54 -3.56 22.96 -9.91
CA ILE A 54 -4.96 23.01 -10.35
C ILE A 54 -5.70 24.27 -9.84
N GLY A 55 -4.95 25.26 -9.33
CA GLY A 55 -5.48 26.54 -8.86
C GLY A 55 -5.97 26.54 -7.40
N ILE A 56 -5.75 25.47 -6.64
CA ILE A 56 -6.12 25.37 -5.22
C ILE A 56 -4.90 25.73 -4.36
N ASN A 57 -4.78 27.01 -4.01
CA ASN A 57 -3.64 27.51 -3.23
C ASN A 57 -3.80 27.38 -1.70
N ASN A 58 -4.88 26.76 -1.21
CA ASN A 58 -5.13 26.64 0.23
C ASN A 58 -4.39 25.41 0.81
N PRO A 59 -3.36 25.59 1.65
CA PRO A 59 -2.57 24.48 2.21
C PRO A 59 -3.39 23.58 3.16
N ILE A 60 -4.50 24.08 3.69
CA ILE A 60 -5.40 23.30 4.56
C ILE A 60 -6.05 22.17 3.75
N VAL A 61 -6.39 22.40 2.48
CA VAL A 61 -6.99 21.38 1.61
C VAL A 61 -6.00 20.25 1.36
N ALA A 62 -4.77 20.60 0.97
CA ALA A 62 -3.69 19.65 0.73
C ALA A 62 -3.37 18.82 1.98
N SER A 63 -3.24 19.46 3.14
CA SER A 63 -2.95 18.76 4.40
C SER A 63 -4.10 17.87 4.87
N THR A 64 -5.36 18.29 4.69
CA THR A 64 -6.53 17.46 5.03
C THR A 64 -6.58 16.20 4.18
N ILE A 65 -6.36 16.32 2.87
CA ILE A 65 -6.37 15.17 1.97
C ILE A 65 -5.20 14.23 2.27
N LEU A 66 -4.02 14.78 2.57
CA LEU A 66 -2.88 13.98 3.00
C LEU A 66 -3.17 13.19 4.29
N GLN A 67 -3.87 13.76 5.27
CA GLN A 67 -4.27 13.04 6.49
C GLN A 67 -5.25 11.89 6.19
N LEU A 68 -6.19 12.08 5.27
CA LEU A 68 -7.11 11.01 4.84
C LEU A 68 -6.36 9.87 4.14
N VAL A 69 -5.37 10.21 3.32
CA VAL A 69 -4.47 9.23 2.69
C VAL A 69 -3.72 8.46 3.78
N ILE A 70 -3.03 9.15 4.70
CA ILE A 70 -2.30 8.49 5.81
C ILE A 70 -3.20 7.55 6.59
N LEU A 71 -4.44 7.95 6.90
CA LEU A 71 -5.40 7.10 7.59
C LEU A 71 -5.71 5.83 6.78
N ALA A 72 -5.95 5.95 5.48
CA ALA A 72 -6.20 4.80 4.61
C ALA A 72 -4.98 3.85 4.56
N GLU A 73 -3.77 4.39 4.48
CA GLU A 73 -2.54 3.59 4.49
C GLU A 73 -2.33 2.85 5.82
N VAL A 74 -2.63 3.50 6.94
CA VAL A 74 -2.61 2.86 8.27
C VAL A 74 -3.62 1.72 8.34
N ILE A 75 -4.83 1.90 7.77
CA ILE A 75 -5.83 0.82 7.70
C ILE A 75 -5.30 -0.34 6.86
N ALA A 76 -4.73 -0.08 5.69
CA ALA A 76 -4.13 -1.11 4.83
C ALA A 76 -3.03 -1.88 5.58
N PHE A 77 -2.12 -1.16 6.24
CA PHE A 77 -1.06 -1.73 7.06
C PHE A 77 -1.62 -2.63 8.17
N ILE A 78 -2.58 -2.14 8.96
CA ILE A 78 -3.17 -2.90 10.07
C ILE A 78 -3.81 -4.20 9.56
N CYS A 79 -4.58 -4.13 8.47
CA CYS A 79 -5.18 -5.32 7.86
C CYS A 79 -4.11 -6.34 7.45
N LEU A 80 -3.04 -5.92 6.78
CA LEU A 80 -1.98 -6.82 6.32
C LEU A 80 -1.13 -7.36 7.47
N PHE A 81 -0.88 -6.55 8.49
CA PHE A 81 -0.20 -6.97 9.70
C PHE A 81 -1.00 -8.04 10.46
N ILE A 82 -2.31 -7.85 10.62
CA ILE A 82 -3.19 -8.88 11.19
C ILE A 82 -3.17 -10.13 10.30
N ALA A 83 -3.22 -9.99 8.97
CA ALA A 83 -3.14 -11.12 8.06
C ALA A 83 -1.84 -11.93 8.26
N LEU A 84 -0.70 -11.24 8.42
CA LEU A 84 0.61 -11.84 8.68
C LEU A 84 0.62 -12.62 9.99
N ILE A 85 0.13 -12.02 11.08
CA ILE A 85 0.02 -12.68 12.39
C ILE A 85 -0.87 -13.92 12.28
N GLN A 86 -2.06 -13.80 11.70
CA GLN A 86 -2.99 -14.92 11.55
C GLN A 86 -2.40 -16.03 10.67
N PHE A 87 -1.58 -15.69 9.66
CA PHE A 87 -0.88 -16.66 8.84
C PHE A 87 0.19 -17.43 9.65
N ILE A 88 0.96 -16.74 10.49
CA ILE A 88 1.95 -17.34 11.40
C ILE A 88 1.26 -18.27 12.42
N LEU A 89 0.12 -17.82 12.97
CA LEU A 89 -0.73 -18.60 13.87
C LEU A 89 -1.50 -19.75 13.18
N LYS A 90 -1.28 -19.96 11.87
CA LYS A 90 -1.92 -21.01 11.05
C LYS A 90 -3.45 -20.87 10.93
N ASN A 91 -4.02 -19.70 11.24
CA ASN A 91 -5.42 -19.40 10.99
C ASN A 91 -5.62 -18.87 9.56
N HIS A 92 -5.58 -19.80 8.60
CA HIS A 92 -5.55 -19.46 7.18
C HIS A 92 -6.82 -18.74 6.68
N ASN A 93 -7.98 -19.01 7.29
CA ASN A 93 -9.23 -18.34 6.94
C ASN A 93 -9.19 -16.86 7.33
N LYS A 94 -8.86 -16.55 8.60
CA LYS A 94 -8.72 -15.15 9.04
C LYS A 94 -7.59 -14.45 8.30
N ALA A 95 -6.47 -15.11 8.08
CA ALA A 95 -5.36 -14.55 7.30
C ALA A 95 -5.82 -14.13 5.89
N GLN A 96 -6.59 -14.98 5.20
CA GLN A 96 -7.14 -14.63 3.88
C GLN A 96 -8.13 -13.46 3.94
N THR A 97 -9.02 -13.41 4.93
CA THR A 97 -9.97 -12.30 5.09
C THR A 97 -9.27 -10.97 5.30
N PHE A 98 -8.31 -10.91 6.22
CA PHE A 98 -7.56 -9.68 6.46
C PHE A 98 -6.64 -9.30 5.29
N PHE A 99 -6.07 -10.28 4.60
CA PHE A 99 -5.29 -10.04 3.38
C PHE A 99 -6.16 -9.46 2.25
N PHE A 100 -7.40 -9.93 2.10
CA PHE A 100 -8.37 -9.37 1.17
C PHE A 100 -8.66 -7.90 1.47
N TRP A 101 -9.01 -7.59 2.72
CA TRP A 101 -9.31 -6.21 3.11
C TRP A 101 -8.11 -5.29 2.94
N GLY A 102 -6.91 -5.72 3.32
CA GLY A 102 -5.68 -4.97 3.06
C GLY A 102 -5.42 -4.73 1.57
N THR A 103 -5.65 -5.75 0.74
CA THR A 103 -5.52 -5.64 -0.72
C THR A 103 -6.55 -4.67 -1.31
N LEU A 104 -7.81 -4.77 -0.90
CA LEU A 104 -8.88 -3.89 -1.37
C LEU A 104 -8.59 -2.43 -1.00
N THR A 105 -8.18 -2.16 0.24
CA THR A 105 -7.79 -0.82 0.67
C THR A 105 -6.62 -0.30 -0.16
N GLY A 106 -5.61 -1.12 -0.41
CA GLY A 106 -4.48 -0.76 -1.28
C GLY A 106 -4.91 -0.43 -2.72
N LEU A 107 -5.84 -1.19 -3.30
CA LEU A 107 -6.39 -0.90 -4.63
C LEU A 107 -7.11 0.45 -4.66
N ILE A 108 -7.88 0.78 -3.62
CA ILE A 108 -8.55 2.08 -3.50
C ILE A 108 -7.51 3.21 -3.44
N ILE A 109 -6.48 3.06 -2.60
CA ILE A 109 -5.41 4.05 -2.46
C ILE A 109 -4.67 4.28 -3.78
N PHE A 110 -4.21 3.22 -4.45
CA PHE A 110 -3.51 3.36 -5.72
C PHE A 110 -4.41 3.86 -6.85
N SER A 111 -5.72 3.57 -6.81
CA SER A 111 -6.66 4.16 -7.77
C SER A 111 -6.79 5.67 -7.55
N PHE A 112 -6.91 6.10 -6.30
CA PHE A 112 -6.93 7.52 -5.94
C PHE A 112 -5.67 8.24 -6.43
N PHE A 113 -4.49 7.67 -6.17
CA PHE A 113 -3.23 8.24 -6.64
C PHE A 113 -3.10 8.25 -8.15
N SER A 114 -3.39 7.14 -8.84
CA SER A 114 -3.29 7.09 -10.30
C SER A 114 -4.21 8.11 -10.99
N ILE A 115 -5.41 8.32 -10.45
CA ILE A 115 -6.31 9.38 -10.93
C ILE A 115 -5.70 10.76 -10.63
N GLY A 116 -5.20 10.97 -9.42
CA GLY A 116 -4.54 12.20 -9.01
C GLY A 116 -3.34 12.56 -9.91
N ASP A 117 -2.46 11.60 -10.19
CA ASP A 117 -1.28 11.78 -11.03
C ASP A 117 -1.64 12.25 -12.44
N GLN A 118 -2.76 11.77 -12.99
CA GLN A 118 -3.28 12.25 -14.26
C GLN A 118 -3.79 13.70 -14.18
N PHE A 119 -4.45 14.07 -13.08
CA PHE A 119 -4.93 15.44 -12.86
C PHE A 119 -3.79 16.44 -12.60
N PHE A 120 -2.77 16.04 -11.85
CA PHE A 120 -1.62 16.87 -11.48
C PHE A 120 -0.47 16.81 -12.50
N GLY A 121 -0.53 15.87 -13.46
CA GLY A 121 0.44 15.73 -14.54
C GLY A 121 1.73 14.98 -14.17
N ASP A 122 1.76 14.22 -13.06
CA ASP A 122 2.92 13.43 -12.66
C ASP A 122 2.96 12.07 -13.36
N ARG A 123 3.61 12.03 -14.52
CA ARG A 123 3.67 10.82 -15.35
C ARG A 123 4.54 9.71 -14.75
N HIS A 124 5.51 10.04 -13.91
CA HIS A 124 6.40 9.05 -13.32
C HIS A 124 5.67 8.29 -12.20
N GLU A 125 5.04 9.03 -11.28
CA GLU A 125 4.26 8.43 -10.18
C GLU A 125 3.06 7.64 -10.74
N LEU A 126 2.44 8.07 -11.85
CA LEU A 126 1.34 7.34 -12.51
C LEU A 126 1.72 5.90 -12.89
N LEU A 127 2.91 5.71 -13.47
CA LEU A 127 3.40 4.39 -13.87
C LEU A 127 3.66 3.53 -12.64
N GLU A 128 4.26 4.10 -11.60
CA GLU A 128 4.54 3.40 -10.34
C GLU A 128 3.24 2.94 -9.67
N HIS A 129 2.28 3.84 -9.46
CA HIS A 129 1.00 3.52 -8.82
C HIS A 129 0.19 2.49 -9.62
N THR A 130 0.17 2.60 -10.96
CA THR A 130 -0.49 1.60 -11.81
C THR A 130 0.19 0.23 -11.70
N THR A 131 1.52 0.20 -11.62
CA THR A 131 2.28 -1.04 -11.45
C THR A 131 1.97 -1.69 -10.10
N TYR A 132 1.92 -0.92 -9.02
CA TYR A 132 1.55 -1.44 -7.69
C TYR A 132 0.10 -1.92 -7.64
N TRP A 133 -0.81 -1.23 -8.33
CA TRP A 133 -2.20 -1.66 -8.47
C TRP A 133 -2.30 -3.04 -9.13
N LEU A 134 -1.61 -3.26 -10.25
CA LEU A 134 -1.56 -4.56 -10.93
C LEU A 134 -0.88 -5.63 -10.05
N ALA A 135 0.23 -5.28 -9.38
CA ALA A 135 0.94 -6.17 -8.50
C ALA A 135 0.07 -6.65 -7.32
N LEU A 136 -0.81 -5.82 -6.78
CA LEU A 136 -1.77 -6.21 -5.74
C LEU A 136 -2.77 -7.26 -6.25
N ILE A 137 -3.33 -7.08 -7.45
CA ILE A 137 -4.26 -8.05 -8.05
C ILE A 137 -3.57 -9.39 -8.29
N ILE A 138 -2.37 -9.36 -8.87
CA ILE A 138 -1.57 -10.57 -9.12
C ILE A 138 -1.24 -11.25 -7.79
N SER A 139 -0.86 -10.48 -6.76
CA SER A 139 -0.58 -10.99 -5.42
C SER A 139 -1.79 -11.64 -4.77
N TRP A 140 -2.97 -11.04 -4.90
CA TRP A 140 -4.24 -11.62 -4.44
C TRP A 140 -4.54 -12.94 -5.15
N GLY A 141 -4.48 -12.95 -6.48
CA GLY A 141 -4.67 -14.15 -7.29
C GLY A 141 -3.70 -15.27 -6.88
N ALA A 142 -2.41 -14.95 -6.79
CA ALA A 142 -1.39 -15.89 -6.33
C ALA A 142 -1.70 -16.41 -4.92
N TYR A 143 -2.06 -15.55 -3.98
CA TYR A 143 -2.37 -15.97 -2.62
C TYR A 143 -3.58 -16.93 -2.53
N VAL A 144 -4.59 -16.71 -3.38
CA VAL A 144 -5.83 -17.50 -3.39
C VAL A 144 -5.65 -18.84 -4.11
N TYR A 145 -4.95 -18.86 -5.24
CA TYR A 145 -4.90 -20.03 -6.13
C TYR A 145 -3.66 -20.91 -5.94
N PHE A 146 -2.58 -20.42 -5.32
CA PHE A 146 -1.46 -21.30 -5.00
C PHE A 146 -1.87 -22.39 -4.00
N PRO A 147 -1.33 -23.62 -4.13
CA PRO A 147 -1.76 -24.78 -3.36
C PRO A 147 -1.85 -24.52 -1.84
N LYS A 148 -3.04 -24.70 -1.27
CA LYS A 148 -3.29 -24.56 0.17
C LYS A 148 -3.13 -25.92 0.86
N ARG A 149 -2.52 -25.94 2.05
CA ARG A 149 -2.62 -27.10 2.95
C ARG A 149 -4.06 -27.11 3.47
N LYS A 150 -4.84 -28.14 3.12
CA LYS A 150 -6.09 -28.46 3.82
C LYS A 150 -5.77 -28.84 5.26
#